data_AF-A0A0K8MC40-F1
#
_entry.id   AF-A0A0K8MC40-F1
#
_cell.length_a   1.000
_cell.length_b   1.000
_cell.length_c   1.000
_cell.angle_alpha   90.00
_cell.angle_beta   90.00
_cell.angle_gamma   90.00
#
_symmetry.space_group_name_H-M   'P 1'
#
loop_
_entity.id
_entity.type
_entity.pdbx_description
1 polymer ?
#
loop_
_entity_poly.entity_id
_entity_poly.type
_entity_poly.pdbx_seq_one_letter_code
_entity_poly.pdbx_strand_id
1 'polypeptide(L)' 'MIWFKDISLRLWADTLVRDFTRDNVPILEDENHWQEWGNRLVQEPSFAQAGCPQTNGFERAEDWAQAVCGAMADSF' A
#
# COMPACT_ATOMS: atom_id res chain seq x y z
N MET A 1 -1.33 -11.44 7.27
CA MET A 1 -1.44 -9.97 7.29
C MET A 1 -0.49 -9.42 8.33
N ILE A 2 0.57 -8.74 7.90
CA ILE A 2 1.48 -8.05 8.81
C ILE A 2 0.95 -6.62 8.94
N TRP A 3 0.53 -6.26 10.15
CA TRP A 3 -0.08 -4.97 10.46
C TRP A 3 1.01 -3.90 10.53
N PHE A 4 0.83 -2.77 9.84
CA PHE A 4 1.81 -1.70 9.61
C PHE A 4 2.38 -1.03 10.89
N LYS A 5 1.87 -1.37 12.08
CA LYS A 5 2.06 -0.58 13.31
C LYS A 5 3.52 -0.46 13.82
N ASP A 6 4.47 -1.26 13.33
CA ASP A 6 5.88 -1.23 13.73
C ASP A 6 6.86 -1.58 12.58
N ILE A 7 6.45 -1.42 11.32
CA ILE A 7 7.24 -1.86 10.15
C ILE A 7 7.66 -0.65 9.33
N SER A 8 8.90 -0.63 8.81
CA SER A 8 9.29 0.38 7.82
C SER A 8 8.41 0.25 6.57
N LEU A 9 8.10 1.39 5.96
CA LEU A 9 7.27 1.45 4.76
C LEU A 9 7.84 0.54 3.65
N ARG A 10 9.17 0.53 3.50
CA ARG A 10 9.86 -0.36 2.57
C ARG A 10 9.60 -1.84 2.83
N LEU A 11 9.71 -2.28 4.09
CA LEU A 11 9.47 -3.69 4.41
C LEU A 11 8.01 -4.07 4.20
N TRP A 12 7.08 -3.14 4.46
CA TRP A 12 5.68 -3.36 4.09
C TRP A 12 5.49 -3.45 2.58
N ALA A 13 6.07 -2.53 1.79
CA ALA A 13 6.03 -2.58 0.33
C ALA A 13 6.58 -3.91 -0.22
N ASP A 14 7.71 -4.39 0.30
CA ASP A 14 8.30 -5.68 -0.08
C ASP A 14 7.34 -6.86 0.23
N THR A 15 6.61 -6.78 1.35
CA THR A 15 5.61 -7.81 1.69
C THR A 15 4.43 -7.80 0.72
N LEU A 16 3.99 -6.62 0.24
CA LEU A 16 2.94 -6.54 -0.76
C LEU A 16 3.35 -7.17 -2.09
N VAL A 17 4.59 -6.93 -2.54
CA VAL A 17 5.13 -7.56 -3.77
C VAL A 17 5.10 -9.09 -3.65
N ARG A 18 5.45 -9.62 -2.48
CA ARG A 18 5.45 -11.07 -2.23
C ARG A 18 4.04 -11.65 -2.11
N ASP A 19 3.12 -10.94 -1.48
CA ASP A 19 1.81 -11.48 -1.12
C ASP A 19 0.81 -11.30 -2.28
N PHE A 20 0.96 -10.27 -3.12
CA PHE A 20 0.10 -9.97 -4.27
C PHE A 20 0.78 -10.28 -5.62
N THR A 21 1.32 -11.49 -5.76
CA THR A 21 2.05 -11.93 -6.98
C THR A 21 1.25 -11.91 -8.29
N ARG A 22 -0.08 -11.76 -8.23
CA ARG A 22 -0.96 -11.66 -9.39
C ARG A 22 -1.14 -10.22 -9.88
N ASP A 23 -0.86 -9.25 -9.03
CA ASP A 23 -0.87 -7.84 -9.36
C ASP A 23 0.56 -7.39 -9.71
N ASN A 24 0.68 -6.32 -10.50
CA ASN A 24 1.98 -5.75 -10.85
C ASN A 24 2.41 -4.72 -9.80
N VAL A 25 2.50 -5.16 -8.54
CA VAL A 25 2.83 -4.30 -7.40
C VAL A 25 4.14 -3.55 -7.67
N PRO A 26 4.12 -2.20 -7.69
CA PRO A 26 5.34 -1.43 -7.93
C PRO A 26 6.32 -1.61 -6.77
N ILE A 27 7.62 -1.57 -7.07
CA ILE A 27 8.68 -1.61 -6.04
C ILE A 27 8.87 -0.20 -5.48
N LEU A 28 8.99 -0.08 -4.16
CA LEU A 28 9.35 1.17 -3.50
C LEU A 28 10.86 1.29 -3.40
N GLU A 29 11.46 2.11 -4.26
CA GLU A 29 12.92 2.32 -4.28
C GLU A 29 13.38 3.36 -3.24
N ASP A 30 12.57 4.40 -3.02
CA ASP A 30 12.85 5.51 -2.11
C ASP A 30 11.58 5.85 -1.30
N GLU A 31 11.68 5.79 0.03
CA GLU A 31 10.57 6.12 0.94
C GLU A 31 10.16 7.59 0.84
N ASN A 32 11.03 8.50 0.36
CA ASN A 32 10.66 9.90 0.12
C ASN A 32 9.64 10.06 -1.02
N HIS A 33 9.54 9.08 -1.92
CA HIS A 33 8.60 9.07 -3.04
C HIS A 33 7.41 8.14 -2.80
N TRP A 34 7.09 7.85 -1.52
CA TRP A 34 6.01 6.94 -1.17
C TRP A 34 4.65 7.34 -1.73
N GLN A 35 4.39 8.64 -1.90
CA GLN A 35 3.11 9.11 -2.43
C GLN A 35 2.93 8.71 -3.90
N GLU A 36 3.97 8.88 -4.71
CA GLU A 36 3.94 8.44 -6.11
C GLU A 36 3.79 6.92 -6.19
N TRP A 37 4.58 6.19 -5.40
CA TRP A 37 4.49 4.74 -5.32
C TRP A 37 3.10 4.26 -4.89
N GLY A 38 2.54 4.85 -3.83
CA GLY A 38 1.23 4.49 -3.29
C GLY A 38 0.10 4.77 -4.27
N ASN A 39 0.15 5.90 -4.99
CA ASN A 39 -0.83 6.21 -6.03
C ASN A 39 -0.78 5.24 -7.21
N ARG A 40 0.39 4.68 -7.52
CA ARG A 40 0.52 3.59 -8.51
C ARG A 40 -0.01 2.28 -7.95
N LEU A 41 0.31 1.95 -6.71
CA LEU A 41 -0.14 0.73 -6.03
C LEU A 41 -1.66 0.60 -6.05
N VAL A 42 -2.40 1.67 -5.70
CA VAL A 42 -3.87 1.61 -5.61
C VAL A 42 -4.58 1.52 -6.96
N GLN A 43 -3.84 1.62 -8.08
CA GLN A 43 -4.36 1.35 -9.42
C GLN A 43 -4.30 -0.14 -9.78
N GLU A 44 -3.54 -0.94 -9.03
CA GLU A 44 -3.44 -2.37 -9.27
C GLU A 44 -4.76 -3.08 -8.93
N PRO A 45 -5.12 -4.16 -9.64
CA PRO A 45 -6.47 -4.74 -9.62
C PRO A 45 -7.03 -5.03 -8.22
N SER A 46 -6.27 -5.71 -7.34
CA SER A 46 -6.79 -6.06 -6.01
C SER A 46 -7.01 -4.82 -5.14
N PHE A 47 -6.14 -3.82 -5.24
CA PHE A 47 -6.22 -2.59 -4.43
C PHE A 47 -7.31 -1.65 -4.93
N ALA A 48 -7.46 -1.54 -6.26
CA ALA A 48 -8.52 -0.78 -6.89
C ALA A 48 -9.90 -1.41 -6.60
N GLN A 49 -10.01 -2.75 -6.66
CA GLN A 49 -11.23 -3.47 -6.32
C GLN A 49 -11.61 -3.29 -4.85
N ALA A 50 -10.63 -3.26 -3.96
CA ALA A 50 -10.83 -2.99 -2.54
C ALA A 50 -11.17 -1.52 -2.22
N GLY A 51 -11.11 -0.62 -3.20
CA GLY A 51 -11.38 0.81 -2.99
C GLY A 51 -10.31 1.50 -2.14
N CYS A 52 -9.04 1.07 -2.26
CA CYS A 52 -7.94 1.67 -1.51
C CYS A 52 -7.80 3.18 -1.83
N PRO A 53 -7.58 4.03 -0.81
CA PRO A 53 -7.51 5.46 -1.01
C PRO A 53 -6.20 5.87 -1.70
N GLN A 54 -6.28 6.89 -2.56
CA GLN A 54 -5.09 7.60 -3.06
C GLN A 54 -4.33 8.26 -1.89
N THR A 55 -3.05 8.56 -2.09
CA THR A 55 -2.19 9.16 -1.05
C THR A 55 -2.48 10.65 -0.85
N ASN A 56 -3.22 11.29 -1.77
CA ASN A 56 -3.61 12.69 -1.69
C ASN A 56 -4.44 12.95 -0.42
N GLY A 57 -3.91 13.74 0.51
CA GLY A 57 -4.55 14.06 1.79
C GLY A 57 -3.91 13.39 3.00
N PHE A 58 -2.91 12.54 2.79
CA PHE A 58 -2.11 11.95 3.87
C PHE A 58 -0.75 12.63 3.94
N GLU A 59 -0.40 13.12 5.13
CA GLU A 59 0.91 13.73 5.41
C GLU A 59 1.98 12.67 5.70
N ARG A 60 1.53 11.48 6.11
CA ARG A 60 2.37 10.37 6.58
C ARG A 60 2.03 9.09 5.85
N ALA A 61 3.07 8.35 5.47
CA ALA A 61 2.90 7.07 4.80
C ALA A 61 2.22 6.04 5.69
N GLU A 62 2.43 6.13 7.00
CA GLU A 62 1.87 5.21 7.97
C GLU A 62 0.35 5.33 8.09
N ASP A 63 -0.15 6.57 8.09
CA ASP A 63 -1.59 6.85 8.15
C ASP A 63 -2.29 6.34 6.88
N TRP A 64 -1.65 6.55 5.72
CA TRP A 64 -2.16 6.03 4.45
C TRP A 64 -2.10 4.51 4.39
N ALA A 65 -0.99 3.89 4.78
CA ALA A 65 -0.83 2.43 4.78
C ALA A 65 -1.85 1.76 5.72
N GLN A 66 -2.16 2.38 6.87
CA GLN A 66 -3.23 1.91 7.74
C GLN A 66 -4.61 1.96 7.06
N ALA A 67 -4.91 3.01 6.31
CA ALA A 67 -6.15 3.11 5.54
C ALA A 67 -6.24 2.04 4.44
N VAL A 68 -5.14 1.77 3.73
CA VAL A 68 -5.04 0.68 2.75
C VAL A 68 -5.30 -0.67 3.42
N CYS A 69 -4.67 -0.94 4.57
CA CYS A 69 -4.90 -2.19 5.30
C CYS A 69 -6.36 -2.37 5.71
N GLY A 70 -7.03 -1.28 6.12
CA GLY A 70 -8.46 -1.30 6.44
C GLY A 70 -9.32 -1.66 5.24
N ALA A 71 -9.13 -0.98 4.11
CA ALA A 71 -9.87 -1.26 2.88
C ALA A 71 -9.67 -2.71 2.38
N MET A 72 -8.44 -3.20 2.45
CA MET A 72 -8.11 -4.57 2.07
C MET A 72 -8.70 -5.61 3.03
N ALA A 73 -8.84 -5.30 4.33
CA ALA A 73 -9.44 -6.21 5.30
C ALA A 73 -10.97 -6.35 5.11
N ASP A 74 -11.65 -5.26 4.72
CA ASP A 74 -13.09 -5.25 4.49
C ASP A 74 -13.51 -5.89 3.16
N SER A 75 -12.55 -6.21 2.29
CA SER A 75 -12.77 -6.74 0.94
C SER A 75 -12.76 -8.28 0.85
N PHE A 76 -12.54 -8.98 1.97
CA PHE A 76 -12.54 -10.45 2.09
C PHE A 76 -13.58 -10.93 3.11
#